data_AF-A0A968LPG7-F1
#
_entry.id   AF-A0A968LPG7-F1
#
_cell.length_a   1.000
_cell.length_b   1.000
_cell.length_c   1.000
_cell.angle_alpha   90.00
_cell.angle_beta   90.00
_cell.angle_gamma   90.00
#
_symmetry.space_group_name_H-M   'P 1'
#
loop_
_entity.id
_entity.type
_entity.pdbx_description
1 polymer ?
#
loop_
_entity_poly.entity_id
_entity_poly.type
_entity_poly.pdbx_seq_one_letter_code
_entity_poly.pdbx_strand_id
1 'polypeptide(L)' 'MSVVPFSRVHTHTITVQPEDIDELEHVNNVAYVRYIEDIARAHAESAGMGIHAMT' A
#
# COMPACT_ATOMS: atom_id res chain seq x y z
N MET A 1 -1.27 13.95 23.02
CA MET A 1 -1.16 13.04 21.85
C MET A 1 -2.57 12.80 21.33
N SER A 2 -2.89 13.24 20.12
CA SER A 2 -4.22 13.04 19.52
C SER A 2 -4.28 11.63 18.93
N VAL A 3 -5.24 10.82 19.39
CA VAL A 3 -5.46 9.47 18.89
C VAL A 3 -6.17 9.59 17.54
N VAL A 4 -5.57 9.08 16.47
CA VAL A 4 -6.20 9.09 15.14
C VAL A 4 -7.37 8.12 15.18
N PRO A 5 -8.60 8.52 14.82
CA PRO A 5 -9.75 7.62 14.82
C PRO A 5 -9.53 6.48 13.82
N PHE A 6 -9.93 5.25 14.19
CA PHE A 6 -9.78 4.03 13.37
C PHE A 6 -10.38 4.15 11.96
N SER A 7 -11.34 5.06 11.74
CA SER A 7 -11.90 5.35 10.41
C SER A 7 -10.90 5.91 9.40
N ARG A 8 -9.65 6.19 9.83
CA ARG A 8 -8.54 6.64 8.97
C ARG A 8 -7.47 5.57 8.75
N VAL A 9 -7.69 4.34 9.23
CA VAL A 9 -6.75 3.22 9.02
C VAL A 9 -7.25 2.38 7.86
N HIS A 10 -6.35 2.05 6.94
CA HIS A 10 -6.62 1.18 5.79
C HIS A 10 -5.66 -0.01 5.82
N THR A 11 -6.16 -1.18 5.45
CA THR A 11 -5.37 -2.42 5.42
C THR A 11 -5.47 -3.02 4.02
N HIS A 12 -4.34 -3.43 3.47
CA HIS A 12 -4.25 -4.01 2.14
C HIS A 12 -3.41 -5.30 2.22
N THR A 13 -3.96 -6.39 1.71
CA THR A 13 -3.29 -7.69 1.68
C THR A 13 -2.60 -7.86 0.33
N ILE A 14 -1.29 -8.14 0.38
CA ILE A 14 -0.47 -8.39 -0.79
C ILE A 14 0.06 -9.82 -0.72
N THR A 15 -0.05 -10.54 -1.83
CA THR A 15 0.57 -11.85 -2.01
C THR A 15 1.91 -11.65 -2.70
N VAL A 16 3.00 -11.89 -1.98
CA VAL A 16 4.36 -11.82 -2.51
C VAL A 16 4.50 -12.81 -3.67
N GLN A 17 5.00 -12.33 -4.82
CA GLN A 17 5.30 -13.18 -5.96
C GLN A 17 6.78 -13.60 -5.95
N PRO A 18 7.14 -14.70 -6.64
CA PRO A 18 8.53 -15.15 -6.72
C PRO A 18 9.50 -14.08 -7.23
N GLU A 19 9.08 -13.25 -8.20
CA GLU A 19 9.86 -12.15 -8.76
C GLU A 19 10.15 -11.00 -7.80
N ASP A 20 9.39 -10.91 -6.70
CA ASP A 20 9.62 -9.91 -5.68
C ASP A 20 10.71 -10.33 -4.69
N ILE A 21 11.18 -11.58 -4.76
CA ILE A 21 12.22 -12.15 -3.90
C ILE A 21 13.57 -12.02 -4.60
N ASP A 22 14.55 -11.44 -3.91
CA ASP A 22 15.92 -11.30 -4.45
C ASP A 22 16.84 -12.47 -4.09
N GLU A 23 18.09 -12.40 -4.53
CA GLU A 23 19.12 -13.43 -4.33
C GLU A 23 19.45 -13.70 -2.85
N LEU A 24 19.01 -12.83 -1.93
CA LEU A 24 19.16 -13.04 -0.49
C LEU A 24 17.96 -13.79 0.12
N GLU A 25 16.99 -14.23 -0.68
CA GLU A 25 15.77 -14.94 -0.27
C GLU A 25 14.78 -14.10 0.57
N HIS A 26 14.81 -12.77 0.40
CA HIS A 26 13.86 -11.85 1.02
C HIS A 26 13.13 -11.02 -0.03
N VAL A 27 12.00 -10.42 0.34
CA VAL A 27 11.34 -9.42 -0.50
C VAL A 27 12.34 -8.29 -0.78
N ASN A 28 12.57 -8.05 -2.06
CA ASN A 28 13.42 -6.98 -2.52
C ASN A 28 12.87 -5.62 -2.09
N ASN A 29 13.77 -4.71 -1.71
CA ASN A 29 13.40 -3.39 -1.23
C ASN A 29 12.60 -2.56 -2.26
N VAL A 30 12.84 -2.74 -3.56
CA VAL A 30 12.07 -2.05 -4.61
C VAL A 30 10.62 -2.56 -4.64
N ALA A 31 10.42 -3.88 -4.56
CA ALA A 31 9.08 -4.48 -4.48
C ALA A 31 8.36 -4.00 -3.21
N TYR A 32 9.06 -3.95 -2.08
CA TYR A 32 8.50 -3.45 -0.83
C TYR A 32 8.02 -1.99 -0.92
N VAL A 33 8.78 -1.10 -1.57
CA VAL A 33 8.33 0.29 -1.76
C VAL A 33 7.12 0.38 -2.68
N ARG A 34 7.03 -0.47 -3.72
CA ARG A 34 5.82 -0.55 -4.57
C ARG A 34 4.59 -0.96 -3.77
N TYR A 35 4.71 -1.93 -2.87
CA TYR A 35 3.63 -2.34 -1.97
C TYR A 35 3.11 -1.19 -1.10
N ILE A 36 4.02 -0.32 -0.64
CA ILE A 36 3.65 0.88 0.13
C ILE A 36 2.86 1.87 -0.74
N GLU A 37 3.24 2.04 -2.00
CA GLU A 37 2.50 2.87 -2.94
C GLU A 37 1.10 2.30 -3.21
N ASP A 38 1.00 0.98 -3.42
CA ASP A 38 -0.27 0.30 -3.69
C ASP A 38 -1.28 0.49 -2.56
N ILE A 39 -0.87 0.26 -1.30
CA ILE A 39 -1.75 0.50 -0.15
C ILE A 39 -2.12 1.98 0.02
N ALA A 40 -1.20 2.91 -0.28
CA ALA A 40 -1.48 4.34 -0.21
C ALA A 40 -2.53 4.75 -1.27
N ARG A 41 -2.43 4.23 -2.49
CA ARG A 41 -3.41 4.44 -3.57
C ARG A 41 -4.75 3.82 -3.22
N ALA A 42 -4.78 2.56 -2.77
CA ALA A 42 -6.01 1.88 -2.36
C ALA A 42 -6.71 2.62 -1.21
N HIS A 43 -5.95 3.16 -0.25
CA HIS A 43 -6.51 3.98 0.81
C HIS A 43 -7.11 5.28 0.25
N ALA A 44 -6.37 6.02 -0.59
CA ALA A 44 -6.85 7.25 -1.19
C ALA A 44 -8.12 7.04 -2.02
N GLU A 45 -8.19 5.95 -2.80
CA GLU A 45 -9.38 5.55 -3.55
C GLU A 45 -10.55 5.25 -2.62
N SER A 46 -10.35 4.46 -1.56
CA SER A 46 -11.39 4.16 -0.58
C SER A 46 -11.92 5.39 0.16
N ALA A 47 -11.10 6.45 0.25
CA ALA A 47 -11.45 7.73 0.84
C ALA A 47 -12.05 8.74 -0.17
N GLY A 48 -12.22 8.35 -1.44
CA GLY A 48 -12.76 9.22 -2.49
C GLY A 48 -11.77 10.30 -2.98
N MET A 49 -10.48 10.12 -2.71
CA MET A 49 -9.39 11.01 -3.14
C MET A 49 -8.53 10.37 -4.25
N GLY A 50 -9.03 9.31 -4.89
CA GLY A 50 -8.34 8.66 -5.99
C GLY A 50 -8.11 9.62 -7.17
N ILE A 51 -7.13 9.32 -8.01
CA ILE A 51 -6.79 10.12 -9.21
C ILE A 51 -7.97 10.31 -10.18
N HIS A 52 -8.94 9.39 -10.18
CA HIS A 52 -10.17 9.51 -10.96
C HIS A 52 -11.27 10.34 -10.31
N ALA A 53 -11.15 10.69 -9.02
CA ALA A 53 -12.14 11.49 -8.30
C ALA A 53 -12.08 13.01 -8.65
N MET A 54 -11.14 13.42 -9.50
CA MET A 54 -10.98 14.79 -10.00
C MET A 54 -11.62 15.05 -11.38
N THR A 55 -12.39 14.09 -11.93
CA THR A 55 -13.21 14.29 -13.13
C THR A 55 -14.67 14.48 -12.74
#